data_AF-A0A383CL33-F1
#
_entry.id   AF-A0A383CL33-F1
#
_cell.length_a   1.000
_cell.length_b   1.000
_cell.length_c   1.000
_cell.angle_alpha   90.00
_cell.angle_beta   90.00
_cell.angle_gamma   90.00
#
_symmetry.space_group_name_H-M   'P 1'
#
loop_
_entity.id
_entity.type
_entity.pdbx_description
1 polymer ?
#
loop_
_entity_poly.entity_id
_entity_poly.type
_entity_poly.pdbx_seq_one_letter_code
_entity_poly.pdbx_strand_id
1 'polypeptide(L)' 'VPKDKKNNEKNSFISSLSPREIVSELDRYVVGQNKAKRAVAIALRNRWRRQA' A
#
# COMPACT_ATOMS: atom_id res chain seq x y z
N VAL A 1 12.24 20.30 15.24
CA VAL A 1 11.98 20.21 13.78
C VAL A 1 10.71 19.39 13.53
N PRO A 2 9.65 19.92 12.89
CA PRO A 2 8.42 19.18 12.61
C PRO A 2 8.52 18.53 11.23
N LYS A 3 9.10 17.32 11.14
CA LYS A 3 9.13 16.53 9.89
C LYS A 3 8.38 15.18 9.98
N ASP A 4 8.04 14.73 11.18
CA ASP A 4 7.51 13.37 11.37
C ASP A 4 6.00 13.20 11.08
N LYS A 5 5.21 14.28 11.15
CA LYS A 5 3.76 14.22 10.90
C LYS A 5 3.40 13.76 9.48
N LYS A 6 4.13 14.22 8.45
CA LYS A 6 3.85 13.88 7.04
C LYS A 6 4.02 12.40 6.71
N ASN A 7 4.88 11.68 7.43
CA ASN A 7 5.13 10.25 7.16
C ASN A 7 4.01 9.36 7.72
N ASN A 8 3.39 9.76 8.83
CA ASN A 8 2.33 8.97 9.47
C ASN A 8 1.03 9.03 8.66
N GLU A 9 0.65 10.20 8.14
CA GLU A 9 -0.55 10.37 7.29
C GLU A 9 -0.47 9.56 5.98
N LYS A 10 0.72 9.44 5.37
CA LYS A 10 0.91 8.61 4.17
C LYS A 10 0.67 7.13 4.46
N ASN A 11 1.04 6.64 5.64
CA ASN A 11 0.83 5.24 6.04
C ASN A 11 -0.66 4.92 6.22
N SER A 12 -1.44 5.89 6.71
CA SER A 12 -2.90 5.80 6.79
C SER A 12 -3.54 5.71 5.40
N PHE A 13 -3.00 6.46 4.42
CA PHE A 13 -3.51 6.45 3.04
C PHE A 13 -3.31 5.10 2.34
N ILE A 14 -2.17 4.42 2.54
CA ILE A 14 -1.95 3.07 1.97
C ILE A 14 -3.00 2.07 2.47
N SER A 15 -3.49 2.28 3.69
CA SER A 15 -4.46 1.39 4.33
C SER A 15 -5.87 1.54 3.74
N SER A 16 -6.22 2.69 3.17
CA SER A 16 -7.53 2.92 2.52
C SER A 16 -7.59 2.47 1.06
N LEU A 17 -6.44 2.36 0.38
CA LEU A 17 -6.35 1.93 -1.02
C LEU A 17 -6.88 0.50 -1.23
N SER A 18 -7.55 0.29 -2.35
CA SER A 18 -7.94 -1.03 -2.83
C SER A 18 -6.72 -1.82 -3.33
N PRO A 19 -6.76 -3.16 -3.35
CA PRO A 19 -5.66 -3.96 -3.87
C PRO A 19 -5.25 -3.60 -5.31
N ARG A 20 -6.17 -3.12 -6.15
CA ARG A 20 -5.86 -2.71 -7.53
C ARG A 20 -5.07 -1.39 -7.58
N GLU A 21 -5.40 -0.44 -6.71
CA GLU A 21 -4.69 0.83 -6.62
C GLU A 21 -3.27 0.63 -6.09
N ILE A 22 -3.09 -0.24 -5.09
CA ILE A 22 -1.75 -0.60 -4.58
C ILE A 22 -0.90 -1.22 -5.70
N VAL A 23 -1.47 -2.10 -6.52
CA VAL A 23 -0.74 -2.68 -7.67
C VAL A 23 -0.37 -1.60 -8.69
N SER A 24 -1.27 -0.66 -8.98
CA SER A 24 -1.00 0.46 -9.90
C SER A 24 0.12 1.37 -9.38
N GLU A 25 0.15 1.64 -8.07
CA GLU A 25 1.24 2.38 -7.44
C GLU A 25 2.58 1.63 -7.55
N LEU A 26 2.57 0.32 -7.29
CA LEU A 26 3.77 -0.51 -7.42
C LEU A 26 4.27 -0.58 -8.87
N ASP A 27 3.40 -0.50 -9.86
CA ASP A 27 3.79 -0.54 -11.28
C ASP A 27 4.65 0.65 -11.69
N ARG A 28 4.52 1.81 -11.02
CA ARG A 28 5.34 3.00 -11.25
C ARG A 28 6.80 2.82 -10.85
N TYR A 29 7.07 1.91 -9.91
CA TYR A 29 8.40 1.72 -9.29
C TYR A 29 8.97 0.32 -9.54
N VAL A 30 8.14 -0.66 -9.87
CA VAL A 30 8.51 -2.07 -10.01
C VAL A 30 7.98 -2.60 -11.34
N VAL A 31 8.89 -2.84 -12.28
CA VAL A 31 8.59 -3.39 -13.61
C VAL A 31 8.36 -4.91 -13.53
N GLY A 32 7.32 -5.42 -14.19
CA GLY A 32 7.02 -6.85 -14.22
C GLY A 32 6.42 -7.40 -12.92
N GLN A 33 6.65 -8.67 -12.60
CA GLN A 33 6.28 -9.30 -11.30
C GLN A 33 4.80 -9.13 -10.87
N ASN A 34 3.86 -9.28 -11.80
CA ASN A 34 2.42 -9.10 -11.55
C ASN A 34 1.87 -9.96 -10.39
N LYS A 35 2.34 -11.21 -10.27
CA LYS A 35 1.93 -12.12 -9.18
C LYS A 35 2.38 -11.58 -7.81
N ALA A 36 3.61 -11.09 -7.71
CA ALA A 36 4.15 -10.55 -6.47
C ALA A 36 3.45 -9.25 -6.06
N LYS A 37 3.26 -8.32 -7.01
CA LYS A 37 2.53 -7.06 -6.75
C LYS A 37 1.13 -7.32 -6.21
N ARG A 38 0.40 -8.27 -6.83
CA ARG A 38 -0.93 -8.68 -6.36
C ARG A 38 -0.90 -9.33 -4.97
N ALA A 39 0.06 -10.21 -4.72
CA ALA A 39 0.20 -10.87 -3.42
C ALA A 39 0.45 -9.86 -2.29
N VAL A 40 1.35 -8.91 -2.50
CA VAL A 40 1.67 -7.85 -1.53
C VAL A 40 0.45 -6.95 -1.30
N ALA A 41 -0.24 -6.51 -2.35
CA ALA A 41 -1.43 -5.69 -2.24
C ALA A 41 -2.57 -6.36 -1.44
N ILE A 42 -2.79 -7.67 -1.66
CA ILE A 42 -3.77 -8.46 -0.90
C ILE A 42 -3.34 -8.58 0.57
N ALA A 43 -2.07 -8.87 0.83
CA ALA A 43 -1.55 -9.00 2.19
C ALA A 43 -1.70 -7.71 3.01
N LEU A 44 -1.40 -6.56 2.40
CA LEU A 44 -1.59 -5.23 3.01
C LEU A 44 -3.06 -4.96 3.33
N ARG A 45 -3.98 -5.22 2.40
CA ARG A 45 -5.42 -5.05 2.63
C ARG A 45 -5.96 -5.99 3.70
N ASN A 46 -5.49 -7.25 3.71
CA ASN A 46 -5.85 -8.23 4.73
C ASN A 46 -5.34 -7.84 6.12
N ARG A 47 -4.21 -7.15 6.21
CA ARG A 47 -3.72 -6.56 7.47
C ARG A 47 -4.65 -5.45 7.94
N TRP A 48 -5.00 -4.49 7.08
CA TRP A 48 -5.91 -3.40 7.44
C TRP A 48 -7.28 -3.92 7.89
N ARG A 49 -7.86 -4.89 7.17
CA ARG A 49 -9.14 -5.50 7.55
C ARG A 49 -9.11 -6.18 8.92
N ARG A 50 -7.95 -6.68 9.36
CA ARG A 50 -7.77 -7.29 10.69
C ARG A 50 -7.52 -6.25 11.80
N GLN A 51 -7.26 -5.00 11.43
CA GLN A 51 -7.05 -3.90 12.36
C GLN A 51 -8.32 -3.05 12.56
N ALA A 52 -9.30 -3.20 11.68
CA ALA A 52 -10.64 -2.62 11.78
C ALA A 52 -11.56 -3.43 12.70
#